data_AF-A0AAE0Y886-F1
#
_entry.id   AF-A0AAE0Y886-F1
#
_cell.length_a   1.000
_cell.length_b   1.000
_cell.length_c   1.000
_cell.angle_alpha   90.00
_cell.angle_beta   90.00
_cell.angle_gamma   90.00
#
_symmetry.space_group_name_H-M   'P 1'
#
loop_
_entity.id
_entity.type
_entity.pdbx_description
1 polymer ?
#
loop_
_entity_poly.entity_id
_entity_poly.type
_entity_poly.pdbx_seq_one_letter_code
_entity_poly.pdbx_strand_id
1 'polypeptide(L)'
;MVITEKACTEDTFGANCTEICSSKCGRPHDSCDSFTGSCISGCDDGYLGKKCEAPCTNNTYGANCSETCSPNCAGPDDFCDSVHGFCASGCDDGYIGKRCQTHIGKTVVYSLVPVMSASMCLLLVFSLRYLHADDFESEEKVLTSKDNSTADDPTLSRSQCDGHFRTFLLILILT
;
A
#
# COMPACT_ATOMS: atom_id res chain seq x y z
N MET A 1 -7.81 -53.61 -31.63
CA MET A 1 -6.43 -53.13 -31.44
C MET A 1 -6.48 -52.24 -30.21
N VAL A 2 -6.00 -52.73 -29.06
CA VAL A 2 -5.91 -51.93 -27.84
C VAL A 2 -4.50 -51.37 -27.84
N ILE A 3 -4.37 -50.07 -28.08
CA ILE A 3 -3.12 -49.34 -27.83
C ILE A 3 -3.05 -49.17 -26.32
N THR A 4 -2.41 -50.10 -25.63
CA THR A 4 -1.96 -49.88 -24.26
C THR A 4 -0.79 -48.90 -24.33
N GLU A 5 -1.12 -47.62 -24.28
CA GLU A 5 -0.16 -46.57 -23.95
C GLU A 5 0.43 -46.91 -22.57
N LYS A 6 1.70 -47.32 -22.54
CA LYS A 6 2.37 -47.61 -21.27
C LYS A 6 2.60 -46.28 -20.56
N ALA A 7 1.68 -45.93 -19.67
CA ALA A 7 1.86 -44.79 -18.77
C ALA A 7 3.12 -45.02 -17.91
N CYS A 8 3.98 -44.01 -17.85
CA CYS A 8 5.13 -43.97 -16.96
C CYS A 8 4.69 -43.78 -15.50
N THR A 9 5.62 -43.93 -14.56
CA THR A 9 5.37 -43.58 -13.14
C THR A 9 5.12 -42.08 -13.01
N GLU A 10 4.50 -41.65 -11.90
CA GLU A 10 4.03 -40.25 -11.73
C GLU A 10 5.13 -39.18 -11.86
N ASP A 11 6.40 -39.57 -11.75
CA ASP A 11 7.60 -38.73 -11.76
C ASP A 11 8.44 -38.80 -13.05
N THR A 12 8.03 -39.62 -14.04
CA THR A 12 8.78 -39.79 -15.29
C THR A 12 7.93 -39.67 -16.54
N PHE A 13 8.57 -39.30 -17.66
CA PHE A 13 7.92 -39.18 -18.95
C PHE A 13 8.82 -39.63 -20.12
N GLY A 14 8.23 -39.69 -21.31
CA GLY A 14 8.90 -40.01 -22.57
C GLY A 14 8.80 -41.47 -22.97
N ALA A 15 9.26 -41.80 -24.19
CA ALA A 15 9.04 -43.12 -24.80
C ALA A 15 9.62 -44.31 -23.99
N ASN A 16 10.63 -44.07 -23.15
CA ASN A 16 11.26 -45.07 -22.31
C ASN A 16 11.12 -44.78 -20.79
N CYS A 17 10.33 -43.77 -20.40
CA CYS A 17 10.19 -43.33 -18.99
C CYS A 17 11.54 -43.00 -18.31
N THR A 18 12.46 -42.37 -19.05
CA THR A 18 13.79 -42.01 -18.56
C THR A 18 13.94 -40.54 -18.22
N GLU A 19 13.01 -39.70 -18.67
CA GLU A 19 13.01 -38.27 -18.39
C GLU A 19 12.22 -38.01 -17.11
N ILE A 20 12.73 -37.16 -16.23
CA ILE A 20 12.12 -36.87 -14.93
C ILE A 20 11.26 -35.62 -15.04
N CYS A 21 10.06 -35.64 -14.46
CA CYS A 21 9.20 -34.46 -14.37
C CYS A 21 9.89 -33.29 -13.67
N SER A 22 9.51 -32.06 -14.03
CA SER A 22 10.08 -30.87 -13.40
C SER A 22 9.74 -30.81 -11.93
N SER A 23 10.74 -30.48 -11.10
CA SER A 23 10.54 -30.29 -9.66
C SER A 23 9.74 -29.03 -9.30
N LYS A 24 9.26 -28.30 -10.32
CA LYS A 24 8.48 -27.07 -10.24
C LYS A 24 7.05 -27.28 -10.73
N CYS A 25 6.65 -28.52 -11.03
CA CYS A 25 5.25 -28.84 -11.20
C CYS A 25 4.50 -28.57 -9.89
N GLY A 26 3.35 -27.90 -10.00
CA GLY A 26 2.47 -27.61 -8.88
C GLY A 26 1.89 -28.89 -8.26
N ARG A 27 1.10 -28.76 -7.20
CA ARG A 27 0.63 -29.95 -6.45
C ARG A 27 -0.33 -30.85 -7.24
N PRO A 28 -0.18 -32.20 -7.17
CA PRO A 28 0.88 -32.93 -6.46
C PRO A 28 2.24 -32.74 -7.14
N HIS A 29 3.26 -32.43 -6.34
CA HIS A 29 4.60 -32.08 -6.85
C HIS A 29 5.15 -33.20 -7.73
N ASP A 30 5.98 -32.80 -8.70
CA ASP A 30 6.66 -33.68 -9.63
C ASP A 30 5.73 -34.52 -10.52
N SER A 31 4.43 -34.19 -10.57
CA SER A 31 3.46 -34.88 -11.43
C SER A 31 3.38 -34.23 -12.80
N CYS A 32 3.70 -34.99 -13.84
CA CYS A 32 3.60 -34.54 -15.23
C CYS A 32 2.99 -35.59 -16.16
N ASP A 33 2.51 -35.14 -17.31
CA ASP A 33 1.96 -35.99 -18.35
C ASP A 33 3.03 -36.97 -18.85
N SER A 34 2.76 -38.27 -18.76
CA SER A 34 3.75 -39.32 -19.02
C SER A 34 4.29 -39.34 -20.47
N PHE A 35 3.63 -38.67 -21.42
CA PHE A 35 4.06 -38.61 -22.82
C PHE A 35 4.80 -37.33 -23.15
N THR A 36 4.26 -36.18 -22.73
CA THR A 36 4.76 -34.85 -23.08
C THR A 36 5.71 -34.27 -22.03
N GLY A 37 5.63 -34.74 -20.79
CA GLY A 37 6.30 -34.18 -19.63
C GLY A 37 5.69 -32.87 -19.13
N SER A 38 4.50 -32.51 -19.60
CA SER A 38 3.84 -31.25 -19.20
C SER A 38 3.23 -31.39 -17.81
N CYS A 39 3.44 -30.42 -16.92
CA CYS A 39 2.88 -30.44 -15.58
C CYS A 39 1.35 -30.39 -15.62
N ILE A 40 0.69 -31.38 -15.00
CA ILE A 40 -0.77 -31.57 -15.10
C ILE A 40 -1.52 -30.53 -14.26
N SER A 41 -0.92 -30.14 -13.14
CA SER A 41 -1.42 -29.19 -12.14
C SER A 41 -0.98 -27.75 -12.39
N GLY A 42 -0.25 -27.48 -13.49
CA GLY A 42 0.44 -26.22 -13.71
C GLY A 42 1.75 -26.12 -12.93
N CYS A 43 2.22 -24.90 -12.69
CA CYS A 43 3.52 -24.63 -12.07
C CYS A 43 3.40 -24.15 -10.63
N ASP A 44 4.44 -24.41 -9.85
CA ASP A 44 4.68 -23.72 -8.60
C ASP A 44 4.85 -22.21 -8.82
N ASP A 45 4.58 -21.43 -7.78
CA ASP A 45 4.76 -19.98 -7.78
C ASP A 45 6.17 -19.61 -8.26
N GLY A 46 6.23 -18.62 -9.15
CA GLY A 46 7.49 -18.14 -9.71
C GLY A 46 7.98 -18.84 -10.97
N TYR A 47 7.21 -19.79 -11.53
CA TYR A 47 7.56 -20.53 -12.74
C TYR A 47 6.44 -20.56 -13.78
N LEU A 48 6.84 -20.65 -15.05
CA LEU A 48 6.00 -20.72 -16.24
C LEU A 48 6.53 -21.76 -17.23
N GLY A 49 5.72 -22.04 -18.23
CA GLY A 49 6.00 -23.03 -19.26
C GLY A 49 5.21 -24.31 -19.04
N LYS A 50 5.16 -25.16 -20.06
CA LYS A 50 4.42 -26.43 -19.96
C LYS A 50 5.09 -27.40 -19.01
N LYS A 51 6.41 -27.28 -18.83
CA LYS A 51 7.23 -28.09 -17.93
C LYS A 51 7.76 -27.27 -16.75
N CYS A 52 7.23 -26.07 -16.52
CA CYS A 52 7.67 -25.16 -15.46
C CYS A 52 9.18 -24.90 -15.47
N GLU A 53 9.73 -24.76 -16.68
CA GLU A 53 11.15 -24.63 -16.96
C GLU A 53 11.66 -23.18 -16.91
N ALA A 54 10.75 -22.20 -17.03
CA ALA A 54 11.09 -20.79 -17.07
C ALA A 54 10.70 -20.11 -15.75
N PRO A 55 11.60 -19.38 -15.07
CA PRO A 55 11.19 -18.51 -13.97
C PRO A 55 10.33 -17.35 -14.49
N CYS A 56 9.59 -16.68 -13.60
CA CYS A 56 8.94 -15.41 -13.94
C CYS A 56 9.97 -14.41 -14.45
N THR A 57 9.59 -13.68 -15.50
CA THR A 57 10.41 -12.64 -16.14
C THR A 57 9.65 -11.33 -16.15
N ASN A 58 10.23 -10.27 -16.71
CA ASN A 58 9.57 -8.94 -16.79
C ASN A 58 9.14 -8.39 -15.43
N ASN A 59 9.95 -8.66 -14.38
CA ASN A 59 9.75 -8.05 -13.09
C ASN A 59 8.45 -8.48 -12.39
N THR A 60 8.11 -9.77 -12.53
CA THR A 60 6.89 -10.37 -11.98
C THR A 60 7.19 -11.55 -11.07
N TYR A 61 6.26 -11.88 -10.18
CA TYR A 61 6.41 -12.97 -9.21
C TYR A 61 5.08 -13.65 -8.86
N GLY A 62 5.15 -14.74 -8.10
CA GLY A 62 4.00 -15.45 -7.54
C GLY A 62 3.33 -16.40 -8.53
N ALA A 63 2.09 -16.80 -8.21
CA ALA A 63 1.30 -17.72 -9.02
C ALA A 63 1.07 -17.16 -10.43
N ASN A 64 1.43 -17.93 -11.46
CA ASN A 64 1.31 -17.52 -12.87
C ASN A 64 2.01 -16.18 -13.19
N CYS A 65 2.95 -15.73 -12.36
CA CYS A 65 3.63 -14.44 -12.52
C CYS A 65 2.66 -13.24 -12.59
N SER A 66 1.55 -13.29 -11.84
CA SER A 66 0.54 -12.23 -11.88
C SER A 66 0.88 -11.00 -11.05
N GLU A 67 1.83 -11.11 -10.12
CA GLU A 67 2.24 -10.01 -9.26
C GLU A 67 3.43 -9.27 -9.85
N THR A 68 3.51 -7.95 -9.67
CA THR A 68 4.62 -7.13 -10.16
C THR A 68 5.51 -6.72 -8.99
N CYS A 69 6.83 -6.86 -9.17
CA CYS A 69 7.81 -6.39 -8.20
C CYS A 69 7.72 -4.89 -7.96
N SER A 70 8.20 -4.44 -6.80
CA SER A 70 8.34 -3.01 -6.56
C SER A 70 9.41 -2.41 -7.47
N PRO A 71 9.16 -1.23 -8.08
CA PRO A 71 10.19 -0.52 -8.83
C PRO A 71 11.31 0.04 -7.93
N ASN A 72 11.14 -0.04 -6.61
CA ASN A 72 12.07 0.50 -5.61
C ASN A 72 12.99 -0.60 -5.02
N CYS A 73 13.08 -1.76 -5.68
CA CYS A 73 14.11 -2.75 -5.37
C CYS A 73 15.46 -2.25 -5.90
N ALA A 74 16.49 -2.25 -5.06
CA ALA A 74 17.84 -1.88 -5.48
C ALA A 74 18.55 -3.01 -6.27
N GLY A 75 19.53 -2.64 -7.10
CA GLY A 75 20.49 -3.56 -7.72
C GLY A 75 20.40 -3.72 -9.25
N PRO A 76 21.35 -4.46 -9.85
CA PRO A 76 21.55 -4.49 -11.31
C PRO A 76 20.82 -5.59 -12.10
N ASP A 77 20.56 -6.78 -11.52
CA ASP A 77 20.22 -7.99 -12.29
C ASP A 77 19.06 -8.78 -11.65
N ASP A 78 17.84 -8.64 -12.16
CA ASP A 78 16.61 -9.29 -11.67
C ASP A 78 16.01 -8.65 -10.42
N PHE A 79 15.21 -7.62 -10.70
CA PHE A 79 14.27 -7.04 -9.78
C PHE A 79 13.35 -8.13 -9.20
N CYS A 80 13.43 -8.27 -7.87
CA CYS A 80 12.70 -9.16 -6.97
C CYS A 80 12.66 -10.67 -7.28
N ASP A 81 12.66 -11.52 -6.25
CA ASP A 81 12.60 -12.97 -6.47
C ASP A 81 11.27 -13.40 -7.10
N SER A 82 11.33 -14.30 -8.08
CA SER A 82 10.15 -14.73 -8.84
C SER A 82 9.10 -15.43 -7.98
N VAL A 83 9.45 -15.95 -6.80
CA VAL A 83 8.52 -16.68 -5.93
C VAL A 83 7.78 -15.73 -4.98
N HIS A 84 8.50 -14.94 -4.18
CA HIS A 84 7.91 -14.16 -3.07
C HIS A 84 7.83 -12.65 -3.32
N GLY A 85 8.51 -12.18 -4.36
CA GLY A 85 8.59 -10.78 -4.71
C GLY A 85 9.58 -9.97 -3.88
N PHE A 86 10.58 -10.59 -3.26
CA PHE A 86 11.52 -9.98 -2.33
C PHE A 86 12.74 -9.38 -3.04
N CYS A 87 13.10 -8.16 -2.68
CA CYS A 87 14.25 -7.48 -3.24
C CYS A 87 15.55 -7.99 -2.58
N ALA A 88 16.38 -8.72 -3.33
CA ALA A 88 17.61 -9.32 -2.81
C ALA A 88 18.66 -8.28 -2.37
N SER A 89 18.79 -7.17 -3.11
CA SER A 89 19.73 -6.08 -2.79
C SER A 89 19.16 -5.03 -1.83
N GLY A 90 17.97 -5.27 -1.27
CA GLY A 90 17.27 -4.30 -0.44
C GLY A 90 16.51 -3.24 -1.25
N CYS A 91 16.27 -2.10 -0.62
CA CYS A 91 15.42 -1.04 -1.15
C CYS A 91 16.22 0.20 -1.52
N ASP A 92 15.70 0.94 -2.50
CA ASP A 92 16.16 2.30 -2.77
C ASP A 92 15.90 3.22 -1.57
N ASP A 93 16.63 4.34 -1.56
CA ASP A 93 16.57 5.34 -0.48
C ASP A 93 15.13 5.77 -0.21
N GLY A 94 14.74 5.75 1.07
CA GLY A 94 13.40 6.12 1.50
C GLY A 94 12.35 5.01 1.42
N TYR A 95 12.70 3.79 0.98
CA TYR A 95 11.81 2.63 0.98
C TYR A 95 12.25 1.55 1.99
N ILE A 96 11.28 0.84 2.57
CA ILE A 96 11.51 -0.24 3.53
C ILE A 96 10.61 -1.46 3.28
N GLY A 97 10.95 -2.56 3.96
CA GLY A 97 10.25 -3.84 3.90
C GLY A 97 10.83 -4.78 2.85
N LYS A 98 10.48 -6.07 2.91
CA LYS A 98 11.05 -7.11 2.02
C LYS A 98 10.73 -6.88 0.54
N ARG A 99 9.64 -6.19 0.24
CA ARG A 99 9.18 -5.85 -1.11
C ARG A 99 9.35 -4.36 -1.44
N CYS A 100 9.95 -3.55 -0.57
CA CYS A 100 10.16 -2.11 -0.82
C CYS A 100 8.91 -1.34 -1.26
N GLN A 101 7.77 -1.62 -0.61
CA GLN A 101 6.47 -1.01 -0.94
C GLN A 101 6.12 0.17 0.00
N THR A 102 6.87 0.36 1.08
CA THR A 102 6.58 1.36 2.10
C THR A 102 7.60 2.49 2.05
N HIS A 103 7.11 3.72 1.80
CA HIS A 103 7.94 4.92 1.79
C HIS A 103 8.02 5.58 3.18
N ILE A 104 9.23 5.77 3.70
CA ILE A 104 9.52 6.31 5.04
C ILE A 104 8.97 7.74 5.20
N GLY A 105 9.03 8.56 4.16
CA GLY A 105 8.59 9.96 4.22
C GLY A 105 7.09 10.12 4.45
N LYS A 106 6.26 9.15 4.06
CA LYS A 106 4.80 9.21 4.28
C LYS A 106 4.46 9.02 5.76
N THR A 107 5.14 8.10 6.44
CA THR A 107 4.88 7.80 7.86
C THR A 107 5.19 8.97 8.76
N VAL A 108 6.32 9.65 8.54
CA VAL A 108 6.71 10.81 9.34
C VAL A 108 5.76 12.00 9.12
N VAL A 109 5.35 12.23 7.88
CA VAL A 109 4.43 13.31 7.52
C VAL A 109 3.04 13.05 8.10
N TYR A 110 2.46 11.86 7.95
CA TYR A 110 1.13 11.55 8.48
C TYR A 110 1.06 11.48 10.00
N SER A 111 2.16 11.14 10.68
CA SER A 111 2.15 11.01 12.14
C SER A 111 2.60 12.26 12.89
N LEU A 112 3.56 13.04 12.37
CA LEU A 112 4.11 14.18 13.10
C LEU A 112 3.56 15.53 12.63
N VAL A 113 3.28 15.71 11.33
CA VAL A 113 2.76 16.99 10.82
C VAL A 113 1.41 17.39 11.42
N PRO A 114 0.40 16.50 11.57
CA PRO A 114 -0.85 16.90 12.23
C PRO A 114 -0.68 17.19 13.71
N VAL A 115 0.29 16.56 14.38
CA VAL A 115 0.60 16.82 15.80
C VAL A 115 1.25 18.19 15.95
N MET A 116 2.19 18.53 15.06
CA MET A 116 2.85 19.84 15.06
C MET A 116 1.87 20.96 14.67
N SER A 117 0.95 20.72 13.74
CA SER A 117 -0.07 21.70 13.36
C SER A 117 -1.12 21.90 14.45
N ALA A 118 -1.61 20.84 15.11
CA ALA A 118 -2.51 20.95 16.25
C ALA A 118 -1.86 21.70 17.42
N SER A 119 -0.60 21.37 17.72
CA SER A 119 0.15 22.04 18.80
C SER A 119 0.36 23.54 18.50
N MET A 120 0.73 23.89 17.26
CA MET A 120 0.86 25.28 16.83
C MET A 120 -0.48 26.02 16.90
N CYS A 121 -1.57 25.41 16.42
CA CYS A 121 -2.91 25.99 16.51
C CYS A 121 -3.33 26.24 17.97
N LEU A 122 -3.08 25.30 18.88
CA LEU A 122 -3.38 25.49 20.30
C LEU A 122 -2.59 26.65 20.89
N LEU A 123 -1.27 26.75 20.62
CA LEU A 123 -0.45 27.86 21.09
C LEU A 123 -0.92 29.21 20.55
N LEU A 124 -1.32 29.28 19.27
CA LEU A 124 -1.89 30.48 18.68
C LEU A 124 -3.22 30.85 19.33
N VAL A 125 -4.12 29.88 19.59
CA VAL A 125 -5.38 30.13 20.29
C VAL A 125 -5.14 30.59 21.73
N PHE A 126 -4.27 29.94 22.49
CA PHE A 126 -3.93 30.36 23.86
C PHE A 126 -3.31 31.75 23.88
N SER A 127 -2.41 32.06 22.94
CA SER A 127 -1.77 33.38 22.85
C SER A 127 -2.78 34.47 22.47
N LEU A 128 -3.68 34.21 21.52
CA LEU A 128 -4.77 35.12 21.19
C LEU A 128 -5.74 35.32 22.36
N ARG A 129 -6.05 34.26 23.12
CA ARG A 129 -6.85 34.37 24.35
C ARG A 129 -6.14 35.17 25.44
N TYR A 130 -4.81 35.07 25.53
CA TYR A 130 -3.99 35.82 26.48
C TYR A 130 -3.89 37.30 26.11
N LEU A 131 -3.70 37.61 24.81
CA LEU A 131 -3.73 38.99 24.28
C LEU A 131 -5.13 39.63 24.38
N HIS A 132 -6.20 38.85 24.41
CA HIS A 132 -7.56 39.30 24.71
C HIS A 132 -7.92 39.24 26.21
N ALA A 133 -7.03 38.72 27.07
CA ALA A 133 -7.25 38.68 28.52
C ALA A 133 -6.94 40.01 29.22
N ASP A 134 -6.21 40.92 28.54
CA ASP A 134 -6.00 42.29 29.02
C ASP A 134 -7.15 43.26 28.70
N ASP A 135 -8.24 42.79 28.07
CA ASP A 135 -9.48 43.57 27.84
C ASP A 135 -10.67 43.08 28.71
N PHE A 136 -10.42 42.20 29.69
CA PHE A 136 -11.46 41.66 30.58
C PHE A 136 -11.61 42.47 31.89
N GLU A 137 -11.59 43.80 31.83
CA GLU A 137 -11.94 44.65 32.98
C GLU A 137 -12.68 45.95 32.58
N SER A 138 -13.82 45.85 31.88
CA SER A 138 -14.95 46.78 32.07
C SER A 138 -16.13 46.42 31.17
N GLU A 139 -17.17 45.78 31.70
CA GLU A 139 -18.58 46.11 31.40
C GLU A 139 -19.63 45.34 32.25
N GLU A 140 -19.28 44.83 33.44
CA GLU A 140 -20.30 44.29 34.37
C GLU A 140 -20.99 45.38 35.22
N LYS A 141 -20.96 46.67 34.87
CA LYS A 141 -21.61 47.69 35.72
C LYS A 141 -22.10 48.94 35.00
N VAL A 142 -23.17 48.79 34.22
CA VAL A 142 -24.24 49.80 34.22
C VAL A 142 -25.50 49.13 34.75
N LEU A 143 -25.58 49.12 36.09
CA LEU A 143 -26.82 48.87 36.80
C LEU A 143 -27.78 50.03 36.51
N THR A 144 -29.06 49.68 36.43
CA THR A 144 -30.26 50.51 36.67
C THR A 144 -31.00 51.07 35.45
N SER A 145 -32.27 50.64 35.37
CA SER A 145 -33.44 51.38 34.88
C SER A 145 -33.98 51.04 33.48
N LYS A 146 -34.92 50.07 33.49
CA LYS A 146 -36.29 50.14 32.95
C LYS A 146 -36.58 50.03 31.44
N ASP A 147 -37.54 49.13 31.22
CA ASP A 147 -38.63 49.14 30.24
C ASP A 147 -38.39 48.53 28.84
N ASN A 148 -38.87 47.27 28.75
CA ASN A 148 -39.87 46.80 27.79
C ASN A 148 -39.49 46.65 26.29
N SER A 149 -39.78 45.44 25.81
CA SER A 149 -40.15 45.09 24.43
C SER A 149 -39.06 45.01 23.34
N THR A 150 -38.82 43.74 22.97
CA THR A 150 -38.91 43.20 21.60
C THR A 150 -37.76 43.45 20.60
N ALA A 151 -36.92 42.41 20.47
CA ALA A 151 -36.25 41.88 19.26
C ALA A 151 -35.59 42.85 18.26
N ASP A 152 -34.26 42.97 18.34
CA ASP A 152 -33.41 43.63 17.35
C ASP A 152 -32.34 42.70 16.77
N ASP A 153 -32.23 42.71 15.44
CA ASP A 153 -31.05 42.42 14.61
C ASP A 153 -29.98 43.51 14.85
N PRO A 154 -28.68 43.18 14.98
CA PRO A 154 -27.80 43.53 13.86
C PRO A 154 -26.65 42.54 13.59
N THR A 155 -26.47 42.31 12.30
CA THR A 155 -25.28 41.87 11.55
C THR A 155 -23.88 42.22 12.10
N LEU A 156 -22.89 41.40 11.66
CA LEU A 156 -21.44 41.66 11.50
C LEU A 156 -20.55 41.26 12.71
N SER A 157 -19.70 40.24 12.71
CA SER A 157 -18.84 39.66 11.67
C SER A 157 -18.41 38.23 12.06
N ARG A 158 -18.67 37.23 11.20
CA ARG A 158 -18.27 35.82 11.43
C ARG A 158 -17.75 35.12 10.18
N SER A 159 -17.22 35.87 9.20
CA SER A 159 -16.98 35.34 7.85
C SER A 159 -15.52 35.11 7.43
N GLN A 160 -14.52 35.18 8.32
CA GLN A 160 -13.11 35.00 7.92
C GLN A 160 -12.39 33.76 8.48
N CYS A 161 -13.06 32.85 9.21
CA CYS A 161 -12.44 31.59 9.67
C CYS A 161 -12.86 30.32 8.90
N ASP A 162 -13.92 30.37 8.08
CA ASP A 162 -14.43 29.16 7.42
C ASP A 162 -13.83 28.87 6.03
N GLY A 163 -13.13 29.83 5.43
CA GLY A 163 -12.56 29.70 4.08
C GLY A 163 -11.29 28.84 3.99
N HIS A 164 -10.44 28.87 5.01
CA HIS A 164 -9.13 28.21 4.97
C HIS A 164 -9.20 26.71 5.31
N PHE A 165 -10.19 26.30 6.12
CA PHE A 165 -10.36 24.91 6.53
C PHE A 165 -10.93 24.04 5.40
N ARG A 166 -11.84 24.58 4.58
CA ARG A 166 -12.44 23.85 3.45
C ARG A 166 -11.46 23.62 2.30
N THR A 167 -10.60 24.59 1.99
CA THR A 167 -9.57 24.44 0.95
C THR A 167 -8.50 23.42 1.35
N PHE A 168 -8.12 23.36 2.63
CA PHE A 168 -7.14 22.40 3.14
C PHE A 168 -7.68 20.96 3.15
N LEU A 169 -8.99 20.78 3.42
CA LEU A 169 -9.64 19.48 3.38
C LEU A 169 -9.76 18.94 1.94
N LEU A 170 -10.01 19.79 0.95
CA LEU A 170 -10.09 19.38 -0.47
C LEU A 170 -8.73 18.97 -1.07
N ILE A 171 -7.63 19.54 -0.59
CA ILE A 171 -6.27 19.19 -1.03
C ILE A 171 -5.86 17.81 -0.51
N LEU A 172 -6.31 17.43 0.70
CA LEU A 172 -6.03 16.11 1.29
C LEU A 172 -6.85 14.95 0.69
N ILE A 173 -7.95 15.23 -0.02
CA ILE A 173 -8.80 14.20 -0.65
C ILE A 173 -8.37 13.92 -2.11
N LEU A 174 -7.54 14.78 -2.71
CA LEU A 174 -7.10 14.69 -4.11
C LEU A 174 -5.61 14.34 -4.29
N THR A 175 -4.90 13.92 -3.23
CA THR A 175 -3.49 13.44 -3.26
C THR A 175 -3.37 12.05 -2.66
#